data_AF-A0A356L4A9-F1
#
_entry.id   AF-A0A356L4A9-F1
#
_cell.length_a   1.000
_cell.length_b   1.000
_cell.length_c   1.000
_cell.angle_alpha   90.00
_cell.angle_beta   90.00
_cell.angle_gamma   90.00
#
_symmetry.space_group_name_H-M   'P 1'
#
loop_
_entity.id
_entity.type
_entity.pdbx_description
1 polymer ?
#
loop_
_entity_poly.entity_id
_entity_poly.type
_entity_poly.pdbx_seq_one_letter_code
_entity_poly.pdbx_strand_id
1 'polypeptide(L)'
;MTNTKKELIAEIITTTSHILRIPLCKITYLKLPDEYSEVLCLFSKEHYQINVNEDMLRKLDDLELSAAIMHETRHAYQWCQVLAGADSKEDPNTVAAWKQEFAHYIQPIHDEELFLNQQLEIDAIAFTAIVTKLLFRRDLKIPLTVKEKVYALIKEMQKQFEYLRTV
;
A
#
# COMPACT_ATOMS: atom_id res chain seq x y z
N MET A 1 -18.58 -12.41 -11.49
CA MET A 1 -17.23 -11.80 -11.59
C MET A 1 -16.99 -10.75 -10.51
N THR A 2 -17.93 -9.87 -10.16
CA THR A 2 -17.70 -8.88 -9.09
C THR A 2 -17.60 -9.51 -7.70
N ASN A 3 -18.40 -10.53 -7.38
CA ASN A 3 -18.33 -11.21 -6.08
C ASN A 3 -16.98 -11.88 -5.84
N THR A 4 -16.41 -12.56 -6.85
CA THR A 4 -15.10 -13.21 -6.75
C THR A 4 -13.97 -12.21 -6.51
N LYS A 5 -14.06 -11.00 -7.07
CA LYS A 5 -13.08 -9.94 -6.79
C LYS A 5 -13.20 -9.35 -5.40
N LYS A 6 -14.42 -9.21 -4.88
CA LYS A 6 -14.64 -8.76 -3.49
C LYS A 6 -14.13 -9.79 -2.48
N GLU A 7 -14.31 -11.08 -2.78
CA GLU A 7 -13.72 -12.19 -2.00
C GLU A 7 -12.20 -12.15 -2.04
N LEU A 8 -11.59 -11.98 -3.23
CA LEU A 8 -10.15 -11.81 -3.37
C LEU A 8 -9.64 -10.61 -2.54
N ILE A 9 -10.28 -9.44 -2.64
CA ILE A 9 -9.90 -8.25 -1.85
C ILE A 9 -9.93 -8.57 -0.35
N ALA A 10 -10.98 -9.26 0.12
CA ALA A 10 -11.12 -9.63 1.53
C ALA A 10 -10.01 -10.59 1.99
N GLU A 11 -9.61 -11.54 1.14
CA GLU A 11 -8.49 -12.45 1.44
C GLU A 11 -7.14 -11.71 1.48
N ILE A 12 -6.89 -10.84 0.50
CA ILE A 12 -5.64 -10.06 0.41
C ILE A 12 -5.50 -9.11 1.59
N ILE A 13 -6.54 -8.32 1.92
CA ILE A 13 -6.47 -7.40 3.06
C ILE A 13 -6.31 -8.15 4.39
N THR A 14 -6.98 -9.30 4.56
CA THR A 14 -6.82 -10.13 5.76
C THR A 14 -5.39 -10.66 5.88
N THR A 15 -4.85 -11.22 4.80
CA THR A 15 -3.50 -11.79 4.75
C THR A 15 -2.44 -10.72 5.01
N THR A 16 -2.55 -9.57 4.34
CA THR A 16 -1.59 -8.46 4.48
C THR A 16 -1.66 -7.81 5.85
N SER A 17 -2.86 -7.63 6.42
CA SER A 17 -3.04 -7.13 7.78
C SER A 17 -2.41 -8.07 8.82
N HIS A 18 -2.53 -9.40 8.63
CA HIS A 18 -1.84 -10.37 9.47
C HIS A 18 -0.32 -10.30 9.34
N ILE A 19 0.22 -10.18 8.12
CA ILE A 19 1.66 -10.00 7.89
C ILE A 19 2.16 -8.76 8.64
N LEU A 20 1.43 -7.64 8.54
CA LEU A 20 1.78 -6.36 9.15
C LEU A 20 1.44 -6.26 10.64
N ARG A 21 0.68 -7.23 11.17
CA ARG A 21 0.17 -7.27 12.56
C ARG A 21 -0.60 -5.99 12.93
N ILE A 22 -1.49 -5.55 12.04
CA ILE A 22 -2.37 -4.39 12.25
C ILE A 22 -3.84 -4.81 12.27
N PRO A 23 -4.74 -4.00 12.85
CA PRO A 23 -6.18 -4.21 12.71
C PRO A 23 -6.61 -4.19 11.24
N LEU A 24 -7.61 -5.00 10.92
CA LEU A 24 -8.18 -5.06 9.57
C LEU A 24 -8.81 -3.71 9.21
N CYS A 25 -8.43 -3.14 8.06
CA CYS A 25 -9.10 -1.95 7.55
C CYS A 25 -10.50 -2.29 7.03
N LYS A 26 -11.42 -1.34 7.16
CA LYS A 26 -12.71 -1.46 6.48
C LYS A 26 -12.49 -1.33 4.97
N ILE A 27 -13.20 -2.13 4.17
CA ILE A 27 -13.28 -1.94 2.72
C ILE A 27 -14.60 -1.26 2.37
N THR A 28 -14.51 -0.20 1.58
CA THR A 28 -15.68 0.48 0.99
C THR A 28 -15.56 0.45 -0.52
N TYR A 29 -16.69 0.32 -1.20
CA TYR A 29 -16.78 0.32 -2.65
C TYR A 29 -17.57 1.55 -3.05
N LEU A 30 -16.97 2.41 -3.86
CA LEU A 30 -17.60 3.66 -4.29
C LEU A 30 -17.12 4.04 -5.69
N LYS A 31 -17.91 4.89 -6.36
CA LYS A 31 -17.47 5.59 -7.57
C LYS A 31 -16.70 6.83 -7.15
N LEU A 32 -15.46 6.94 -7.61
CA LEU A 32 -14.67 8.14 -7.42
C LEU A 32 -15.11 9.23 -8.41
N PRO A 33 -14.90 10.52 -8.10
CA PRO A 33 -15.09 11.61 -9.06
C PRO A 33 -14.26 11.39 -10.33
N ASP A 34 -14.68 11.98 -11.46
CA ASP A 34 -14.04 11.78 -12.77
C ASP A 34 -12.54 12.12 -12.77
N GLU A 35 -12.12 13.11 -11.99
CA GLU A 35 -10.70 13.50 -11.84
C GLU A 35 -9.82 12.41 -11.19
N TYR A 36 -10.46 11.41 -10.56
CA TYR A 36 -9.83 10.24 -9.94
C TYR A 36 -10.27 8.94 -10.63
N SER A 37 -10.74 9.00 -11.89
CA SER A 37 -11.24 7.82 -12.61
C SER A 37 -10.21 6.70 -12.74
N GLU A 38 -8.92 7.05 -12.79
CA GLU A 38 -7.79 6.13 -12.91
C GLU A 38 -7.23 5.67 -11.55
N VAL A 39 -7.71 6.25 -10.43
CA VAL A 39 -7.33 5.78 -9.10
C VAL A 39 -8.05 4.48 -8.79
N LEU A 40 -7.28 3.43 -8.47
CA LEU A 40 -7.79 2.08 -8.23
C LEU A 40 -8.43 1.98 -6.84
N CYS A 41 -7.70 2.43 -5.84
CA CYS A 41 -8.12 2.50 -4.47
C CYS A 41 -7.29 3.55 -3.72
N LEU A 42 -7.78 3.96 -2.54
CA LEU A 42 -7.08 4.89 -1.66
C LEU A 42 -7.42 4.59 -0.20
N PHE A 43 -6.39 4.64 0.65
CA PHE A 43 -6.53 4.57 2.09
C PHE A 43 -6.96 5.93 2.66
N SER A 44 -8.04 5.92 3.46
CA SER A 44 -8.47 7.06 4.27
C SER A 44 -8.13 6.80 5.73
N LYS A 45 -7.21 7.61 6.25
CA LYS A 45 -6.74 7.54 7.64
C LYS A 45 -7.80 7.97 8.65
N GLU A 46 -8.70 8.88 8.27
CA GLU A 46 -9.78 9.43 9.11
C GLU A 46 -10.81 8.36 9.49
N HIS A 47 -11.04 7.41 8.59
CA HIS A 47 -12.00 6.32 8.76
C HIS A 47 -11.34 4.95 8.88
N TYR A 48 -10.00 4.87 8.79
CA TYR A 48 -9.23 3.64 8.76
C TYR A 48 -9.81 2.62 7.77
N GLN A 49 -10.00 3.08 6.52
CA GLN A 49 -10.66 2.31 5.47
C GLN A 49 -9.94 2.45 4.13
N ILE A 50 -10.03 1.43 3.29
CA ILE A 50 -9.59 1.46 1.90
C ILE A 50 -10.84 1.62 1.03
N ASN A 51 -10.91 2.74 0.31
CA ASN A 51 -11.95 3.00 -0.67
C ASN A 51 -11.51 2.42 -2.02
N VAL A 52 -12.25 1.45 -2.53
CA VAL A 52 -11.99 0.80 -3.82
C VAL A 52 -12.91 1.39 -4.88
N ASN A 53 -12.33 1.81 -6.00
CA ASN A 53 -13.07 2.37 -7.12
C ASN A 53 -13.85 1.27 -7.86
N GLU A 54 -15.18 1.32 -7.79
CA GLU A 54 -16.05 0.30 -8.41
C GLU A 54 -15.89 0.23 -9.92
N ASP A 55 -15.55 1.33 -10.59
CA ASP A 55 -15.36 1.37 -12.03
C ASP A 55 -14.06 0.67 -12.46
N MET A 56 -13.07 0.61 -11.57
CA MET A 56 -11.79 -0.08 -11.82
C MET A 56 -11.82 -1.56 -11.47
N LEU A 57 -12.70 -1.99 -10.56
CA LEU A 57 -12.87 -3.40 -10.20
C LEU A 57 -13.07 -4.31 -11.42
N ARG A 58 -13.76 -3.85 -12.46
CA ARG A 58 -14.04 -4.66 -13.65
C ARG A 58 -12.91 -4.67 -14.67
N LYS A 59 -12.00 -3.69 -14.61
CA LYS A 59 -10.96 -3.47 -15.62
C LYS A 59 -9.64 -4.15 -15.28
N LEU A 60 -9.27 -4.17 -14.01
CA LEU A 60 -7.99 -4.72 -13.56
C LEU A 60 -7.94 -6.25 -13.67
N ASP A 61 -6.75 -6.81 -13.76
CA ASP A 61 -6.57 -8.22 -13.44
C ASP A 61 -6.50 -8.45 -11.92
N ASP A 62 -6.51 -9.72 -11.50
CA ASP A 62 -6.51 -10.09 -10.08
C ASP A 62 -5.17 -9.77 -9.38
N LEU A 63 -4.06 -9.77 -10.13
CA LEU A 63 -2.73 -9.47 -9.57
C LEU A 63 -2.56 -7.97 -9.35
N GLU A 64 -2.97 -7.14 -10.31
CA GLU A 64 -2.98 -5.68 -10.19
C GLU A 64 -3.88 -5.23 -9.03
N LEU A 65 -5.08 -5.82 -8.94
CA LEU A 65 -5.99 -5.57 -7.83
C LEU A 65 -5.37 -5.97 -6.49
N SER A 66 -4.75 -7.15 -6.42
CA SER A 66 -4.08 -7.61 -5.20
C SER A 66 -2.93 -6.69 -4.78
N ALA A 67 -2.10 -6.27 -5.73
CA ALA A 67 -0.99 -5.35 -5.48
C ALA A 67 -1.48 -3.99 -4.98
N ALA A 68 -2.56 -3.45 -5.55
CA ALA A 68 -3.15 -2.19 -5.11
C ALA A 68 -3.66 -2.29 -3.65
N ILE A 69 -4.36 -3.37 -3.30
CA ILE A 69 -4.81 -3.58 -1.91
C ILE A 69 -3.64 -3.77 -0.94
N MET A 70 -2.57 -4.47 -1.34
CA MET A 70 -1.35 -4.60 -0.54
C MET A 70 -0.72 -3.23 -0.25
N HIS A 71 -0.63 -2.38 -1.27
CA HIS A 71 -0.11 -1.02 -1.18
C HIS A 71 -0.91 -0.18 -0.19
N GLU A 72 -2.23 -0.12 -0.35
CA GLU A 72 -3.10 0.65 0.56
C GLU A 72 -3.11 0.08 1.99
N THR A 73 -2.94 -1.23 2.15
CA THR A 73 -2.80 -1.84 3.48
C THR A 73 -1.46 -1.44 4.14
N ARG A 74 -0.40 -1.19 3.36
CA ARG A 74 0.85 -0.63 3.89
C ARG A 74 0.67 0.80 4.38
N HIS A 75 -0.13 1.62 3.70
CA HIS A 75 -0.50 2.95 4.23
C HIS A 75 -1.23 2.88 5.56
N ALA A 76 -2.12 1.89 5.74
CA ALA A 76 -2.74 1.66 7.03
C ALA A 76 -1.72 1.30 8.12
N TYR A 77 -0.73 0.46 7.81
CA TYR A 77 0.37 0.18 8.74
C TYR A 77 1.16 1.42 9.10
N GLN A 78 1.57 2.21 8.10
CA GLN A 78 2.31 3.45 8.31
C GLN A 78 1.53 4.40 9.23
N TRP A 79 0.21 4.51 9.04
CA TRP A 79 -0.65 5.30 9.91
C TRP A 79 -0.72 4.75 11.34
N CYS A 80 -0.80 3.43 11.53
CA CYS A 80 -0.68 2.82 12.85
C CYS A 80 0.65 3.16 13.55
N GLN A 81 1.77 3.16 12.81
CA GLN A 81 3.07 3.55 13.36
C GLN A 81 3.11 5.04 13.75
N VAL A 82 2.52 5.91 12.93
CA VAL A 82 2.38 7.34 13.25
C VAL A 82 1.56 7.56 14.53
N LEU A 83 0.47 6.82 14.71
CA LEU A 83 -0.36 6.90 15.92
C LEU A 83 0.31 6.32 17.16
N ALA A 84 1.16 5.29 17.00
CA ALA A 84 1.90 4.69 18.11
C ALA A 84 2.94 5.63 18.72
N GLY A 85 3.45 6.60 17.95
CA GLY A 85 4.41 7.59 18.45
C GLY A 85 5.68 6.93 18.98
N ALA A 86 5.94 7.07 20.28
CA ALA A 86 7.12 6.49 20.93
C ALA A 86 7.12 4.94 20.95
N ASP A 87 5.95 4.31 20.81
CA ASP A 87 5.80 2.85 20.77
C ASP A 87 5.89 2.29 19.34
N SER A 88 6.19 3.13 18.35
CA SER A 88 6.40 2.70 16.96
C SER A 88 7.56 1.69 16.86
N LYS A 89 7.43 0.75 15.93
CA LYS A 89 8.46 -0.24 15.61
C LYS A 89 9.44 0.26 14.53
N GLU A 90 9.13 1.41 13.93
CA GLU A 90 9.89 2.01 12.84
C GLU A 90 10.81 3.12 13.36
N ASP A 91 11.83 3.46 12.57
CA ASP A 91 12.76 4.54 12.90
C ASP A 91 12.00 5.87 13.14
N PRO A 92 12.32 6.63 14.21
CA PRO A 92 11.62 7.88 14.51
C PRO A 92 11.64 8.91 13.36
N ASN A 93 12.70 8.96 12.55
CA ASN A 93 12.76 9.88 11.42
C ASN A 93 11.83 9.42 10.30
N THR A 94 11.75 8.11 10.05
CA THR A 94 10.79 7.53 9.10
C THR A 94 9.36 7.83 9.52
N VAL A 95 9.02 7.64 10.81
CA VAL A 95 7.68 7.96 11.34
C VAL A 95 7.38 9.46 11.25
N ALA A 96 8.37 10.32 11.52
CA ALA A 96 8.22 11.76 11.40
C ALA A 96 7.96 12.19 9.95
N ALA A 97 8.67 11.60 8.98
CA ALA A 97 8.45 11.83 7.55
C ALA A 97 7.04 11.40 7.13
N TRP A 98 6.63 10.17 7.47
CA TRP A 98 5.27 9.71 7.16
C TRP A 98 4.20 10.60 7.79
N LYS A 99 4.39 11.04 9.04
CA LYS A 99 3.46 11.96 9.71
C LYS A 99 3.34 13.29 8.95
N GLN A 100 4.46 13.83 8.48
CA GLN A 100 4.48 15.06 7.70
C GLN A 100 3.78 14.88 6.35
N GLU A 101 4.05 13.78 5.65
CA GLU A 101 3.49 13.49 4.33
C GLU A 101 1.99 13.16 4.42
N PHE A 102 1.53 12.45 5.45
CA PHE A 102 0.09 12.30 5.70
C PHE A 102 -0.61 13.63 5.99
N ALA A 103 0.09 14.64 6.53
CA ALA A 103 -0.48 15.96 6.80
C ALA A 103 -0.47 16.88 5.58
N HIS A 104 0.48 16.68 4.66
CA HIS A 104 0.69 17.53 3.47
C HIS A 104 0.82 16.68 2.20
N TYR A 105 -0.10 15.74 2.04
CA TYR A 105 0.01 14.71 1.02
C TYR A 105 -0.02 15.30 -0.39
N ILE A 106 1.02 15.01 -1.17
CA ILE A 106 1.09 15.42 -2.57
C ILE A 106 0.27 14.43 -3.38
N GLN A 107 -0.75 14.92 -4.08
CA GLN A 107 -1.61 14.09 -4.92
C GLN A 107 -0.95 13.84 -6.29
N PRO A 108 -1.14 12.65 -6.88
CA PRO A 108 -0.55 12.30 -8.19
C PRO A 108 -1.02 13.22 -9.32
N ILE A 109 -2.24 13.79 -9.21
CA ILE A 109 -2.81 14.72 -10.21
C ILE A 109 -2.07 16.07 -10.27
N HIS A 110 -1.33 16.44 -9.22
CA HIS A 110 -0.60 17.71 -9.18
C HIS A 110 0.80 17.56 -9.74
N ASP A 111 1.52 16.52 -9.33
CA ASP A 111 2.88 16.22 -9.78
C ASP A 111 3.20 14.75 -9.48
N GLU A 112 3.21 13.91 -10.52
CA GLU A 112 3.47 12.47 -10.41
C GLU A 112 4.88 12.17 -9.88
N GLU A 113 5.86 12.98 -10.27
CA GLU A 113 7.25 12.77 -9.84
C GLU A 113 7.41 13.08 -8.35
N LEU A 114 6.89 14.23 -7.89
CA LEU A 114 6.91 14.57 -6.47
C LEU A 114 6.08 13.59 -5.64
N PHE A 115 4.93 13.17 -6.17
CA PHE A 115 4.09 12.15 -5.54
C PHE A 115 4.87 10.86 -5.27
N LEU A 116 5.48 10.28 -6.31
CA LEU A 116 6.23 9.02 -6.19
C LEU A 116 7.45 9.14 -5.28
N ASN A 117 8.05 10.33 -5.18
CA ASN A 117 9.24 10.58 -4.38
C ASN A 117 8.97 10.72 -2.87
N GLN A 118 7.71 10.73 -2.43
CA GLN A 118 7.35 10.70 -1.02
C GLN A 118 7.84 9.41 -0.35
N GLN A 119 8.38 9.51 0.86
CA GLN A 119 8.90 8.37 1.61
C GLN A 119 7.80 7.34 1.91
N LEU A 120 6.57 7.78 2.14
CA LEU A 120 5.42 6.90 2.34
C LEU A 120 5.12 6.03 1.10
N GLU A 121 5.29 6.59 -0.11
CA GLU A 121 4.99 5.89 -1.37
C GLU A 121 6.12 4.92 -1.73
N ILE A 122 7.37 5.35 -1.54
CA ILE A 122 8.54 4.48 -1.74
C ILE A 122 8.48 3.25 -0.83
N ASP A 123 8.11 3.43 0.44
CA ASP A 123 7.94 2.32 1.39
C ASP A 123 6.76 1.41 1.01
N ALA A 124 5.62 1.98 0.60
CA ALA A 124 4.47 1.20 0.16
C ALA A 124 4.75 0.38 -1.10
N ILE A 125 5.47 0.94 -2.09
CA ILE A 125 5.91 0.23 -3.29
C ILE A 125 6.90 -0.89 -2.93
N ALA A 126 7.89 -0.61 -2.07
CA ALA A 126 8.89 -1.59 -1.65
C ALA A 126 8.25 -2.78 -0.94
N PHE A 127 7.34 -2.52 0.01
CA PHE A 127 6.57 -3.55 0.69
C PHE A 127 5.74 -4.38 -0.30
N THR A 128 5.00 -3.72 -1.19
CA THR A 128 4.14 -4.39 -2.17
C THR A 128 4.95 -5.29 -3.09
N ALA A 129 6.13 -4.85 -3.53
CA ALA A 129 7.04 -5.67 -4.33
C ALA A 129 7.49 -6.95 -3.60
N ILE A 130 7.83 -6.85 -2.31
CA ILE A 130 8.21 -8.01 -1.48
C ILE A 130 7.05 -8.98 -1.34
N VAL A 131 5.88 -8.49 -0.94
CA VAL A 131 4.71 -9.34 -0.66
C VAL A 131 4.14 -9.96 -1.94
N THR A 132 4.13 -9.22 -3.05
CA THR A 132 3.73 -9.75 -4.37
C THR A 132 4.66 -10.90 -4.79
N LYS A 133 5.97 -10.75 -4.59
CA LYS A 133 6.94 -11.81 -4.89
C LYS A 133 6.75 -13.03 -3.99
N LEU A 134 6.43 -12.81 -2.72
CA LEU A 134 6.18 -13.88 -1.76
C LEU A 134 4.93 -14.69 -2.11
N LEU A 135 3.78 -14.01 -2.28
CA LEU A 135 2.47 -14.65 -2.43
C LEU A 135 2.24 -15.17 -3.84
N PHE A 136 2.70 -14.46 -4.87
CA PHE A 136 2.39 -14.79 -6.27
C PHE A 136 3.60 -15.23 -7.09
N ARG A 137 4.81 -15.19 -6.53
CA ARG A 137 6.07 -15.48 -7.25
C ARG A 137 6.28 -14.57 -8.49
N ARG A 138 5.66 -13.39 -8.50
CA ARG A 138 5.75 -12.38 -9.57
C ARG A 138 6.51 -11.14 -9.09
N ASP A 139 7.19 -10.48 -10.02
CA ASP A 139 7.87 -9.21 -9.74
C ASP A 139 6.93 -8.04 -10.06
N LEU A 140 6.84 -7.08 -9.14
CA LEU A 140 6.12 -5.83 -9.36
C LEU A 140 6.92 -4.94 -10.33
N LYS A 141 6.24 -4.28 -11.26
CA LYS A 141 6.87 -3.25 -12.09
C LYS A 141 7.01 -1.97 -11.27
N ILE A 142 8.25 -1.59 -10.95
CA ILE A 142 8.55 -0.39 -10.17
C ILE A 142 8.79 0.80 -11.14
N PRO A 143 8.21 1.99 -10.89
CA PRO A 143 8.44 3.19 -11.70
C PRO A 143 9.93 3.56 -11.77
N LEU A 144 10.39 3.95 -12.96
CA LEU A 144 11.81 4.26 -13.21
C LEU A 144 12.33 5.40 -12.32
N THR A 145 11.49 6.39 -12.05
CA THR A 145 11.80 7.60 -11.26
C THR A 145 12.26 7.29 -9.83
N VAL A 146 11.72 6.23 -9.22
CA VAL A 146 12.01 5.85 -7.83
C VAL A 146 12.66 4.48 -7.70
N LYS A 147 12.96 3.82 -8.83
CA LYS A 147 13.44 2.45 -8.90
C LYS A 147 14.63 2.18 -7.98
N GLU A 148 15.62 3.06 -7.99
CA GLU A 148 16.84 2.91 -7.18
C GLU A 148 16.53 2.98 -5.68
N LYS A 149 15.73 3.97 -5.25
CA LYS A 149 15.30 4.16 -3.86
C LYS A 149 14.50 2.95 -3.36
N VAL A 150 13.55 2.48 -4.18
CA VAL A 150 12.73 1.30 -3.87
C VAL A 150 13.60 0.05 -3.73
N TYR A 151 14.54 -0.21 -4.65
CA TYR A 151 15.41 -1.39 -4.54
C TYR A 151 16.38 -1.34 -3.35
N ALA A 152 16.86 -0.14 -2.98
CA ALA A 152 17.65 0.02 -1.77
C ALA A 152 16.81 -0.38 -0.53
N LEU A 153 15.59 0.13 -0.42
CA LEU A 153 14.70 -0.18 0.70
C LEU A 153 14.27 -1.65 0.71
N ILE A 154 14.02 -2.27 -0.45
CA ILE A 154 13.71 -3.70 -0.55
C ILE A 154 14.83 -4.55 0.08
N LYS A 155 16.11 -4.21 -0.17
CA LYS A 155 17.25 -4.94 0.41
C LYS A 155 17.30 -4.85 1.94
N GLU A 156 16.86 -3.72 2.49
CA GLU A 156 16.78 -3.50 3.93
C GLU A 156 15.58 -4.26 4.55
N MET A 157 14.39 -4.11 3.96
CA MET A 157 13.15 -4.73 4.41
C MET A 157 13.14 -6.26 4.28
N GLN A 158 13.81 -6.83 3.27
CA GLN A 158 13.84 -8.28 3.05
C GLN A 158 14.34 -9.07 4.27
N LYS A 159 15.24 -8.48 5.08
CA LYS A 159 15.71 -9.09 6.33
C LYS A 159 14.60 -9.26 7.35
N GLN A 160 13.65 -8.32 7.37
CA GLN A 160 12.51 -8.33 8.30
C GLN A 160 11.45 -9.37 7.89
N PHE A 161 11.33 -9.66 6.60
CA PHE A 161 10.39 -10.64 6.05
C PHE A 161 11.02 -12.00 5.75
N GLU A 162 12.27 -12.23 6.15
CA GLU A 162 12.99 -13.48 5.89
C GLU A 162 12.27 -14.69 6.51
N TYR A 163 11.59 -14.51 7.64
CA TYR A 163 10.76 -15.54 8.28
C TYR A 163 9.59 -16.03 7.42
N LEU A 164 9.14 -15.25 6.44
CA LEU A 164 8.07 -15.65 5.53
C LEU A 164 8.58 -16.59 4.41
N ARG A 165 9.90 -16.71 4.23
CA ARG A 165 10.50 -17.62 3.22
C ARG A 165 10.58 -19.07 3.69
N THR A 166 10.37 -19.34 4.98
CA THR A 166 10.52 -20.67 5.59
C THR A 166 9.19 -21.42 5.74
N VAL A 167 8.11 -20.91 5.16
CA VAL A 167 6.76 -21.52 5.18
C VAL A 167 6.45 -22.16 3.84
#